data_AF-A0A4Z1BTK0-F1
#
_entry.id   AF-A0A4Z1BTK0-F1
#
_cell.length_a   1.000
_cell.length_b   1.000
_cell.length_c   1.000
_cell.angle_alpha   90.00
_cell.angle_beta   90.00
_cell.angle_gamma   90.00
#
_symmetry.space_group_name_H-M   'P 1'
#
loop_
_entity.id
_entity.type
_entity.pdbx_description
1 polymer ?
#
loop_
_entity_poly.entity_id
_entity_poly.type
_entity_poly.pdbx_seq_one_letter_code
_entity_poly.pdbx_strand_id
1 'polypeptide(L)' 'MNGDLSRRAVEVLHSYSPRLDVYSIDETFVDLGGFGDRMEAHAARMRDAVRTETGIPTCVGIAPTKTLA' A
#
# COMPACT_ATOMS: atom_id res chain seq x y z
N MET A 1 -9.20 0.62 14.12
CA MET A 1 -9.78 0.90 12.79
C MET A 1 -10.97 -0.03 12.58
N ASN A 2 -12.05 0.44 11.93
CA ASN A 2 -13.21 -0.40 11.64
C ASN A 2 -12.89 -1.31 10.43
N GLY A 3 -13.30 -2.58 10.44
CA GLY A 3 -12.88 -3.59 9.44
C GLY A 3 -13.32 -3.29 8.00
N ASP A 4 -14.35 -2.45 7.81
CA ASP A 4 -14.78 -2.00 6.48
C ASP A 4 -13.79 -1.01 5.84
N LEU A 5 -13.12 -0.20 6.65
CA LEU A 5 -12.16 0.80 6.16
C LEU A 5 -10.85 0.15 5.72
N SER A 6 -10.39 -0.86 6.45
CA SER A 6 -9.20 -1.63 6.04
C SER A 6 -9.48 -2.43 4.76
N ARG A 7 -10.68 -2.98 4.61
CA ARG A 7 -11.07 -3.67 3.37
C ARG A 7 -11.01 -2.75 2.16
N ARG A 8 -11.55 -1.53 2.27
CA ARG A 8 -11.47 -0.53 1.19
C ARG A 8 -10.02 -0.14 0.88
N ALA A 9 -9.18 0.04 1.90
CA ALA A 9 -7.77 0.32 1.69
C ALA A 9 -7.08 -0.81 0.92
N VAL A 10 -7.32 -2.06 1.31
CA VAL A 10 -6.79 -3.24 0.60
C VAL A 10 -7.30 -3.32 -0.84
N GLU A 11 -8.58 -3.04 -1.09
CA GLU A 11 -9.15 -3.01 -2.45
C GLU A 11 -8.46 -1.94 -3.32
N VAL A 12 -8.20 -0.76 -2.78
CA VAL A 12 -7.42 0.28 -3.48
C VAL A 12 -6.01 -0.24 -3.76
N LEU A 13 -5.30 -0.77 -2.77
CA LEU A 13 -3.94 -1.30 -2.94
C LEU A 13 -3.88 -2.40 -4.02
N HIS A 14 -4.90 -3.26 -4.08
CA HIS A 14 -5.02 -4.33 -5.06
C HIS A 14 -5.13 -3.83 -6.52
N SER A 15 -5.55 -2.58 -6.72
CA SER A 15 -5.55 -1.93 -8.04
C SER A 15 -4.16 -1.42 -8.46
N TYR A 16 -3.26 -1.17 -7.51
CA TYR A 16 -1.91 -0.64 -7.76
C TYR A 16 -0.84 -1.73 -7.86
N SER A 17 -1.06 -2.89 -7.23
CA SER A 17 -0.20 -4.06 -7.39
C SER A 17 -1.00 -5.35 -7.20
N PRO A 18 -0.81 -6.36 -8.06
CA PRO A 18 -1.41 -7.67 -7.88
C PRO A 18 -0.75 -8.50 -6.77
N ARG A 19 0.40 -8.06 -6.24
CA ARG A 19 1.18 -8.76 -5.22
C ARG A 19 1.20 -7.94 -3.95
N LEU A 20 0.29 -8.28 -3.04
CA LEU A 20 0.19 -7.68 -1.71
C LEU A 20 0.05 -8.75 -0.65
N ASP A 21 0.74 -8.56 0.47
CA ASP A 21 0.66 -9.39 1.67
C ASP A 21 0.00 -8.57 2.78
N VAL A 22 -1.25 -8.91 3.12
CA VAL A 22 -1.95 -8.29 4.24
C VAL A 22 -1.50 -8.99 5.53
N TYR A 23 -0.71 -8.31 6.36
CA TYR A 23 -0.23 -8.84 7.64
C TYR A 23 -1.23 -8.57 8.76
N SER A 24 -1.87 -7.39 8.74
CA SER A 24 -2.94 -7.03 9.67
C SER A 24 -3.89 -5.99 9.05
N ILE A 25 -4.91 -5.58 9.82
CA ILE A 25 -5.89 -4.56 9.43
C ILE A 25 -5.21 -3.23 9.05
N ASP A 26 -4.10 -2.91 9.69
CA ASP A 26 -3.40 -1.62 9.53
C ASP A 26 -2.02 -1.78 8.85
N GLU A 27 -1.61 -3.00 8.50
CA GLU A 27 -0.30 -3.30 7.93
C GLU A 27 -0.40 -4.22 6.71
N THR A 28 -0.07 -3.67 5.55
CA THR A 28 -0.06 -4.39 4.26
C THR A 28 1.24 -4.09 3.52
N PHE A 29 1.91 -5.14 3.05
CA PHE A 29 3.12 -5.04 2.24
C PHE A 29 2.75 -5.15 0.76
N VAL A 30 3.32 -4.28 -0.07
CA VAL A 30 3.08 -4.26 -1.51
C VAL A 30 4.39 -4.53 -2.23
N ASP A 31 4.42 -5.53 -3.10
CA ASP A 31 5.55 -5.79 -3.98
C ASP A 31 5.50 -4.82 -5.17
N LEU A 32 6.50 -3.94 -5.24
CA LEU A 32 6.75 -3.01 -6.35
C LEU A 32 7.99 -3.43 -7.15
N GLY A 33 8.38 -4.70 -7.09
CA GLY A 33 9.44 -5.29 -7.89
C GLY A 33 9.20 -5.05 -9.38
N GLY A 34 10.24 -4.58 -10.07
CA GLY A 34 10.18 -4.27 -11.51
C GLY A 34 9.68 -2.86 -11.86
N PHE A 35 9.31 -2.03 -10.87
CA PHE A 35 8.98 -0.62 -11.13
C PHE A 35 10.22 0.27 -11.32
N GLY A 36 11.39 -0.16 -10.83
CA GLY A 36 12.65 0.58 -10.94
C GLY A 36 12.51 2.00 -10.36
N ASP A 37 13.01 2.99 -11.10
CA ASP A 37 12.97 4.42 -10.71
C ASP A 37 11.54 4.98 -10.57
N ARG A 38 10.52 4.27 -11.09
CA ARG A 38 9.11 4.70 -10.97
C ARG A 38 8.46 4.26 -9.65
N MET A 39 9.15 3.46 -8.84
CA MET A 39 8.63 2.93 -7.58
C MET A 39 8.16 4.04 -6.65
N GLU A 40 8.95 5.11 -6.48
CA GLU A 40 8.59 6.22 -5.60
C GLU A 40 7.35 6.97 -6.06
N ALA A 41 7.28 7.30 -7.36
CA ALA A 41 6.12 7.97 -7.95
C ALA A 41 4.86 7.11 -7.87
N HIS A 42 5.00 5.79 -8.09
CA HIS A 42 3.89 4.84 -7.98
C HIS A 42 3.39 4.70 -6.55
N ALA A 43 4.30 4.52 -5.59
CA ALA A 43 3.99 4.45 -4.17
C ALA A 43 3.35 5.75 -3.64
N ALA A 44 3.81 6.91 -4.11
CA ALA A 44 3.22 8.20 -3.76
C ALA A 44 1.78 8.32 -4.28
N ARG A 45 1.51 7.91 -5.52
CA ARG A 45 0.15 7.87 -6.10
C ARG A 45 -0.77 6.90 -5.35
N MET A 46 -0.26 5.72 -5.03
CA MET A 46 -0.98 4.71 -4.27
C MET A 46 -1.40 5.23 -2.89
N ARG A 47 -0.47 5.88 -2.16
CA ARG A 47 -0.77 6.54 -0.88
C ARG A 47 -1.87 7.60 -1.02
N ASP A 48 -1.79 8.40 -2.07
CA ASP A 48 -2.73 9.49 -2.34
C ASP A 48 -4.14 8.95 -2.61
N ALA A 49 -4.23 7.87 -3.39
CA ALA A 49 -5.48 7.19 -3.67
C ALA A 49 -6.10 6.57 -2.42
N VAL A 50 -5.32 5.84 -1.61
CA VAL A 50 -5.82 5.28 -0.34
C VAL A 50 -6.38 6.38 0.55
N ARG A 51 -5.66 7.51 0.68
CA ARG A 51 -6.13 8.66 1.47
C ARG A 51 -7.41 9.27 0.91
N THR A 52 -7.52 9.40 -0.41
CA THR A 52 -8.68 10.02 -1.07
C THR A 52 -9.92 9.13 -0.99
N GLU A 53 -9.76 7.83 -1.22
CA GLU A 53 -10.85 6.84 -1.27
C GLU A 53 -11.35 6.44 0.14
N THR A 54 -10.44 6.37 1.12
CA THR A 54 -10.77 5.89 2.47
C THR A 54 -10.83 6.99 3.52
N GLY A 55 -10.24 8.15 3.26
CA GLY A 55 -10.07 9.24 4.23
C GLY A 55 -9.00 8.95 5.30
N ILE A 56 -8.33 7.79 5.27
CA ILE A 56 -7.35 7.40 6.27
C ILE A 56 -5.94 7.85 5.84
N PRO A 57 -5.19 8.54 6.71
CA PRO A 57 -3.78 8.80 6.48
C PRO A 57 -2.99 7.49 6.57
N THR A 58 -2.46 7.02 5.44
CA THR A 58 -1.62 5.83 5.35
C THR A 58 -0.15 6.22 5.17
N CYS A 59 0.74 5.59 5.94
CA CYS A 59 2.18 5.69 5.74
C CYS A 59 2.62 4.61 4.74
N VAL A 60 3.43 4.98 3.73
CA VAL A 60 4.01 4.03 2.78
C VAL A 60 5.53 4.04 2.97
N GLY A 61 6.06 2.94 3.49
CA GLY A 61 7.50 2.69 3.56
C GLY A 61 7.96 1.97 2.30
N ILE A 62 8.95 2.54 1.60
CA ILE A 62 9.56 1.91 0.43
C ILE A 62 10.95 1.43 0.85
N ALA A 63 11.18 0.13 0.77
CA ALA A 63 12.48 -0.47 1.03
C ALA A 63 12.87 -1.36 -0.16
N PRO A 64 14.15 -1.32 -0.62
CA PRO A 64 14.61 -2.14 -1.73
C PRO A 64 14.59 -3.65 -1.42
N THR A 65 14.54 -4.02 -0.13
CA THR A 65 14.35 -5.38 0.35
C THR A 65 13.38 -5.37 1.54
N LYS A 66 12.55 -6.40 1.70
CA LYS A 66 11.76 -6.64 2.93
C LYS A 66 12.74 -6.85 4.08
N THR A 67 13.15 -5.78 4.75
CA THR A 67 13.87 -5.90 6.02
C THR A 67 12.83 -6.19 7.09
N LEU A 68 12.64 -7.48 7.39
CA LEU A 68 11.98 -7.92 8.62
C LEU A 68 12.82 -7.38 9.79
N ALA A 69 12.27 -6.44 10.56
CA ALA A 69 12.76 -6.06 11.88
C ALA A 69 11.62 -6.24 12.87
#